data_AF-A0A7Y4IR10-F1
#
_entry.id   AF-A0A7Y4IR10-F1
#
_cell.length_a   1.000
_cell.length_b   1.000
_cell.length_c   1.000
_cell.angle_alpha   90.00
_cell.angle_beta   90.00
_cell.angle_gamma   90.00
#
_symmetry.space_group_name_H-M   'P 1'
#
loop_
_entity.id
_entity.type
_entity.pdbx_description
1 polymer ?
#
loop_
_entity_poly.entity_id
_entity_poly.type
_entity_poly.pdbx_seq_one_letter_code
_entity_poly.pdbx_strand_id
1 'polypeptide(L)'
;MARGSTNTNDREFFGTRDGAVPLLVRAPSGIPDGVTHVRKGRHTVKAKLLSLGVALLATATLLAPTSASAEDSCEAAQKQVQDWVNAQAGNLPTELKDLRHLPMAYRKAVVAELSPVQKASLWREHLSQYAASHPDLSKPQVAALKSALALLTPELFTQEEHPSLALIGAQIRDAFGAEEAIAIVATLGPVEAPADAPPALAPLCQCSRVSQYCGSNTCRAYSCTMQTSGCGTFYQFRCDGLCG
;
A
#
# COMPACT_ATOMS: atom_id res chain seq x y z
N MET A 1 -4.72 5.17 70.81
CA MET A 1 -5.15 6.57 70.59
C MET A 1 -4.81 6.91 69.14
N ALA A 2 -5.62 7.47 68.25
CA ALA A 2 -7.05 7.60 68.04
C ALA A 2 -7.18 8.20 66.61
N ARG A 3 -8.10 7.66 65.77
CA ARG A 3 -8.80 8.30 64.61
C ARG A 3 -7.91 8.83 63.46
N GLY A 4 -8.08 8.51 62.18
CA GLY A 4 -9.29 8.23 61.40
C GLY A 4 -9.58 9.42 60.47
N SER A 5 -9.52 9.23 59.14
CA SER A 5 -10.55 9.75 58.20
C SER A 5 -10.28 9.28 56.76
N THR A 6 -11.27 8.58 56.25
CA THR A 6 -11.54 8.23 54.85
C THR A 6 -11.92 9.47 54.02
N ASN A 7 -11.70 9.42 52.70
CA ASN A 7 -12.71 9.98 51.80
C ASN A 7 -12.79 9.22 50.47
N THR A 8 -13.92 8.55 50.33
CA THR A 8 -14.49 7.91 49.15
C THR A 8 -15.20 8.97 48.32
N ASN A 9 -15.13 8.93 47.00
CA ASN A 9 -16.19 9.52 46.18
C ASN A 9 -16.31 8.75 44.86
N ASP A 10 -17.17 7.72 44.91
CA ASP A 10 -17.86 7.20 43.75
C ASP A 10 -19.08 8.08 43.48
N ARG A 11 -19.30 8.47 42.22
CA ARG A 11 -20.64 8.55 41.66
C ARG A 11 -20.63 8.46 40.14
N GLU A 12 -21.10 7.31 39.69
CA GLU A 12 -21.66 7.06 38.37
C GLU A 12 -22.79 8.05 38.04
N PHE A 13 -22.91 8.46 36.77
CA PHE A 13 -24.22 8.50 36.12
C PHE A 13 -24.13 8.40 34.59
N PHE A 14 -25.06 7.61 34.07
CA PHE A 14 -25.30 7.18 32.69
C PHE A 14 -25.73 8.31 31.73
N GLY A 15 -25.52 8.11 30.42
CA GLY A 15 -26.45 8.63 29.42
C GLY A 15 -25.92 8.87 27.99
N THR A 16 -26.21 7.91 27.10
CA THR A 16 -26.55 8.05 25.65
C THR A 16 -25.52 8.66 24.68
N ARG A 17 -24.94 7.88 23.75
CA ARG A 17 -25.45 7.61 22.37
C ARG A 17 -25.93 8.86 21.63
N ASP A 18 -25.09 9.40 20.75
CA ASP A 18 -25.36 9.55 19.30
C ASP A 18 -24.27 10.37 18.62
N GLY A 19 -23.96 10.03 17.36
CA GLY A 19 -23.26 10.94 16.45
C GLY A 19 -21.77 10.69 16.23
N ALA A 20 -21.40 9.49 15.79
CA ALA A 20 -20.18 9.34 14.99
C ALA A 20 -20.38 10.12 13.67
N VAL A 21 -19.90 11.36 13.64
CA VAL A 21 -19.69 12.10 12.39
C VAL A 21 -18.42 11.52 11.77
N PRO A 22 -18.48 10.96 10.55
CA PRO A 22 -17.26 10.62 9.84
C PRO A 22 -16.57 11.94 9.49
N LEU A 23 -15.45 12.22 10.15
CA LEU A 23 -14.49 13.20 9.67
C LEU A 23 -13.98 12.68 8.32
N LEU A 24 -14.58 13.20 7.24
CA LEU A 24 -14.00 13.21 5.91
C LEU A 24 -12.65 13.93 6.02
N VAL A 25 -11.58 13.14 6.21
CA VAL A 25 -10.22 13.62 6.04
C VAL A 25 -10.07 13.95 4.56
N ARG A 26 -10.16 15.23 4.25
CA ARG A 26 -9.86 15.79 2.94
C ARG A 26 -8.40 15.46 2.65
N ALA A 27 -8.14 14.76 1.55
CA ALA A 27 -6.79 14.50 1.07
C ALA A 27 -6.02 15.84 0.99
N PRO A 28 -4.70 15.84 1.26
CA PRO A 28 -3.89 17.05 1.11
C PRO A 28 -4.10 17.61 -0.30
N SER A 29 -4.35 18.92 -0.36
CA SER A 29 -4.64 19.67 -1.58
C SER A 29 -3.67 19.29 -2.70
N GLY A 30 -4.16 18.67 -3.78
CA GLY A 30 -3.35 18.35 -4.96
C GLY A 30 -3.19 16.87 -5.29
N ILE A 31 -3.71 15.94 -4.48
CA ILE A 31 -3.95 14.57 -4.94
C ILE A 31 -5.32 14.57 -5.67
N PRO A 32 -5.40 14.20 -6.97
CA PRO A 32 -6.68 14.16 -7.67
C PRO A 32 -7.61 13.14 -7.00
N ASP A 33 -8.81 13.58 -6.63
CA ASP A 33 -9.89 12.68 -6.23
C ASP A 33 -10.14 11.67 -7.36
N GLY A 34 -10.29 10.40 -6.99
CA GLY A 34 -10.39 9.27 -7.90
C GLY A 34 -11.34 9.48 -9.08
N VAL A 35 -10.88 8.97 -10.21
CA VAL A 35 -11.54 8.89 -11.52
C VAL A 35 -13.06 8.67 -11.40
N THR A 36 -13.82 9.60 -11.97
CA THR A 36 -15.27 9.53 -12.13
C THR A 36 -15.71 8.17 -12.68
N HIS A 37 -16.65 7.52 -11.99
CA HIS A 37 -17.36 6.35 -12.50
C HIS A 37 -17.87 6.60 -13.93
N VAL A 38 -17.37 5.83 -14.90
CA VAL A 38 -17.93 5.76 -16.25
C VAL A 38 -19.35 5.21 -16.15
N ARG A 39 -20.33 6.12 -16.24
CA ARG A 39 -21.76 5.84 -16.25
C ARG A 39 -22.09 5.06 -17.53
N LYS A 40 -22.33 3.75 -17.41
CA LYS A 40 -22.70 2.87 -18.53
C LYS A 40 -24.15 3.16 -18.96
N GLY A 41 -24.33 4.17 -19.83
CA GLY A 41 -25.61 4.50 -20.44
C GLY A 41 -26.06 3.42 -21.42
N ARG A 42 -27.10 2.67 -21.06
CA ARG A 42 -27.72 1.63 -21.91
C ARG A 42 -28.80 2.28 -22.78
N HIS A 43 -28.45 2.69 -24.00
CA HIS A 43 -29.45 3.09 -24.99
C HIS A 43 -29.98 1.85 -25.72
N THR A 44 -31.24 1.49 -25.46
CA THR A 44 -31.98 0.47 -26.21
C THR A 44 -32.55 1.08 -27.48
N VAL A 45 -31.90 0.86 -28.62
CA VAL A 45 -32.46 1.18 -29.94
C VAL A 45 -33.19 -0.05 -30.47
N LYS A 46 -34.51 0.06 -30.64
CA LYS A 46 -35.36 -0.97 -31.25
C LYS A 46 -35.00 -1.09 -32.75
N ALA A 47 -34.44 -2.23 -33.16
CA ALA A 47 -34.18 -2.52 -34.57
C ALA A 47 -35.46 -3.00 -35.27
N LYS A 48 -35.93 -2.24 -36.27
CA LYS A 48 -36.90 -2.74 -37.27
C LYS A 48 -36.09 -3.43 -38.38
N LEU A 49 -36.33 -4.74 -38.57
CA LEU A 49 -35.83 -5.47 -39.73
C LEU A 49 -36.63 -5.10 -40.98
N LEU A 50 -35.92 -4.71 -42.03
CA LEU A 50 -36.39 -4.75 -43.42
C LEU A 50 -35.28 -5.40 -44.26
N SER A 51 -35.62 -6.54 -44.83
CA SER A 51 -34.77 -7.40 -45.64
C SER A 51 -34.79 -6.98 -47.11
N LEU A 52 -33.60 -6.77 -47.69
CA LEU A 52 -33.32 -6.94 -49.13
C LEU A 52 -31.80 -7.16 -49.29
N GLY A 53 -31.43 -8.25 -49.94
CA GLY A 53 -30.06 -8.76 -49.98
C GLY A 53 -29.18 -8.12 -51.06
N VAL A 54 -27.86 -8.15 -50.80
CA VAL A 54 -26.77 -8.20 -51.78
C VAL A 54 -25.61 -8.95 -51.12
N ALA A 55 -25.06 -9.94 -51.82
CA ALA A 55 -23.89 -10.70 -51.40
C ALA A 55 -22.65 -9.79 -51.40
N LEU A 56 -22.04 -9.61 -50.23
CA LEU A 56 -20.73 -8.98 -50.05
C LEU A 56 -19.89 -9.89 -49.15
N LEU A 57 -18.66 -10.13 -49.61
CA LEU A 57 -17.61 -10.91 -48.95
C LEU A 57 -17.51 -10.53 -47.46
N ALA A 58 -17.90 -11.46 -46.58
CA ALA A 58 -17.72 -11.33 -45.14
C ALA A 58 -16.23 -11.46 -44.81
N THR A 59 -15.49 -10.36 -44.95
CA THR A 59 -14.27 -10.16 -44.17
C THR A 59 -14.71 -9.93 -42.73
N ALA A 60 -14.84 -11.03 -41.98
CA ALA A 60 -14.97 -10.98 -40.54
C ALA A 60 -13.65 -10.50 -39.95
N THR A 61 -13.44 -9.18 -39.91
CA THR A 61 -12.48 -8.59 -38.99
C THR A 61 -13.00 -8.86 -37.58
N LEU A 62 -12.47 -9.91 -36.97
CA LEU A 62 -12.54 -10.13 -35.53
C LEU A 62 -11.93 -8.89 -34.85
N LEU A 63 -12.78 -7.92 -34.50
CA LEU A 63 -12.44 -6.87 -33.54
C LEU A 63 -12.28 -7.58 -32.18
N ALA A 64 -11.09 -8.12 -31.95
CA ALA A 64 -10.67 -8.47 -30.60
C ALA A 64 -10.77 -7.21 -29.73
N PRO A 65 -11.34 -7.30 -28.52
CA PRO A 65 -11.32 -6.19 -27.59
C PRO A 65 -9.85 -5.84 -27.31
N THR A 66 -9.45 -4.64 -27.69
CA THR A 66 -8.09 -4.12 -27.57
C THR A 66 -7.68 -4.07 -26.10
N SER A 67 -6.68 -4.87 -25.72
CA SER A 67 -6.00 -4.81 -24.42
C SER A 67 -5.30 -3.47 -24.17
N ALA A 68 -5.12 -2.65 -25.21
CA ALA A 68 -4.47 -1.34 -25.17
C ALA A 68 -5.06 -0.40 -24.10
N SER A 69 -6.38 -0.43 -23.86
CA SER A 69 -7.01 0.51 -22.92
C SER A 69 -6.64 0.26 -21.46
N ALA A 70 -6.22 -0.96 -21.10
CA ALA A 70 -5.75 -1.24 -19.75
C ALA A 70 -4.30 -0.74 -19.56
N GLU A 71 -3.43 -1.00 -20.53
CA GLU A 71 -2.03 -0.58 -20.51
C GLU A 71 -1.90 0.95 -20.47
N ASP A 72 -2.63 1.66 -21.33
CA ASP A 72 -2.65 3.12 -21.38
C ASP A 72 -3.08 3.74 -20.03
N SER A 73 -4.07 3.12 -19.37
CA SER A 73 -4.60 3.62 -18.10
C SER A 73 -3.61 3.49 -16.94
N CYS A 74 -2.76 2.46 -16.99
CA CYS A 74 -1.84 2.17 -15.90
C CYS A 74 -0.53 2.96 -16.07
N GLU A 75 -0.06 3.18 -17.31
CA GLU A 75 1.03 4.13 -17.60
C GLU A 75 0.65 5.55 -17.17
N ALA A 76 -0.59 5.97 -17.47
CA ALA A 76 -1.10 7.26 -17.01
C ALA A 76 -1.14 7.38 -15.48
N ALA A 77 -1.56 6.33 -14.77
CA ALA A 77 -1.58 6.32 -13.31
C ALA A 77 -0.16 6.41 -12.71
N GLN A 78 0.81 5.69 -13.28
CA GLN A 78 2.21 5.79 -12.87
C GLN A 78 2.77 7.18 -13.12
N LYS A 79 2.53 7.73 -14.31
CA LYS A 79 2.95 9.09 -14.67
C LYS A 79 2.37 10.11 -13.70
N GLN A 80 1.11 9.95 -13.30
CA GLN A 80 0.47 10.83 -12.31
C GLN A 80 1.18 10.80 -10.95
N VAL A 81 1.53 9.62 -10.44
CA VAL A 81 2.27 9.49 -9.18
C VAL A 81 3.63 10.20 -9.28
N GLN A 82 4.37 9.96 -10.36
CA GLN A 82 5.68 10.57 -10.55
C GLN A 82 5.60 12.09 -10.73
N ASP A 83 4.63 12.58 -11.52
CA ASP A 83 4.41 14.00 -11.73
C ASP A 83 4.08 14.70 -10.40
N TRP A 84 3.28 14.07 -9.53
CA TRP A 84 2.99 14.58 -8.20
C TRP A 84 4.24 14.60 -7.31
N VAL A 85 5.04 13.52 -7.28
CA VAL A 85 6.29 13.48 -6.50
C VAL A 85 7.25 14.58 -6.95
N ASN A 86 7.41 14.75 -8.26
CA ASN A 86 8.25 15.79 -8.84
C ASN A 86 7.75 17.20 -8.50
N ALA A 87 6.43 17.43 -8.55
CA ALA A 87 5.82 18.70 -8.17
C ALA A 87 5.97 19.01 -6.66
N GLN A 88 6.10 17.98 -5.83
CA GLN A 88 6.34 18.09 -4.39
C GLN A 88 7.83 18.03 -4.02
N ALA A 89 8.75 18.12 -4.98
CA ALA A 89 10.18 18.09 -4.71
C ALA A 89 10.57 19.13 -3.64
N GLY A 90 11.26 18.69 -2.59
CA GLY A 90 11.63 19.52 -1.43
C GLY A 90 10.52 19.71 -0.37
N ASN A 91 9.28 19.31 -0.67
CA ASN A 91 8.12 19.36 0.24
C ASN A 91 7.49 17.98 0.50
N LEU A 92 8.18 16.89 0.12
CA LEU A 92 7.68 15.53 0.32
C LEU A 92 7.47 15.24 1.83
N PRO A 93 6.41 14.52 2.21
CA PRO A 93 6.21 14.12 3.60
C PRO A 93 7.37 13.27 4.12
N THR A 94 7.94 13.68 5.25
CA THR A 94 9.07 12.99 5.90
C THR A 94 8.71 12.31 7.22
N GLU A 95 7.45 12.45 7.65
CA GLU A 95 6.93 11.89 8.90
C GLU A 95 5.90 10.82 8.63
N LEU A 96 5.85 9.77 9.46
CA LEU A 96 4.94 8.64 9.26
C LEU A 96 3.47 9.07 9.35
N LYS A 97 3.17 10.03 10.23
CA LYS A 97 1.82 10.57 10.43
C LYS A 97 1.21 11.16 9.15
N ASP A 98 2.03 11.77 8.30
CA ASP A 98 1.57 12.39 7.05
C ASP A 98 1.58 11.36 5.92
N LEU A 99 2.63 10.52 5.87
CA LEU A 99 2.80 9.51 4.84
C LEU A 99 1.69 8.45 4.87
N ARG A 100 1.23 8.03 6.05
CA ARG A 100 0.19 7.00 6.22
C ARG A 100 -1.19 7.37 5.66
N HIS A 101 -1.41 8.64 5.32
CA HIS A 101 -2.64 9.12 4.69
C HIS A 101 -2.60 9.07 3.16
N LEU A 102 -1.43 8.79 2.57
CA LEU A 102 -1.28 8.67 1.13
C LEU A 102 -1.66 7.24 0.67
N PRO A 103 -2.18 7.09 -0.57
CA PRO A 103 -2.33 5.77 -1.18
C PRO A 103 -0.99 5.05 -1.31
N MET A 104 -0.98 3.72 -1.33
CA MET A 104 0.24 2.89 -1.25
C MET A 104 1.26 3.23 -2.34
N ALA A 105 0.77 3.46 -3.56
CA ALA A 105 1.57 3.90 -4.69
C ALA A 105 2.38 5.18 -4.37
N TYR A 106 1.71 6.19 -3.82
CA TYR A 106 2.32 7.45 -3.43
C TYR A 106 3.26 7.29 -2.24
N ARG A 107 2.89 6.46 -1.24
CA ARG A 107 3.76 6.13 -0.11
C ARG A 107 5.11 5.58 -0.57
N LYS A 108 5.10 4.57 -1.44
CA LYS A 108 6.32 3.96 -1.98
C LYS A 108 7.14 4.97 -2.79
N ALA A 109 6.48 5.76 -3.64
CA ALA A 109 7.15 6.76 -4.46
C ALA A 109 7.81 7.85 -3.61
N VAL A 110 7.12 8.37 -2.58
CA VAL A 110 7.70 9.30 -1.59
C VAL A 110 8.92 8.67 -0.93
N VAL A 111 8.77 7.45 -0.38
CA VAL A 111 9.87 6.78 0.33
C VAL A 111 11.08 6.58 -0.57
N ALA A 112 10.89 6.27 -1.86
CA ALA A 112 12.00 6.09 -2.80
C ALA A 112 12.91 7.34 -2.86
N GLU A 113 12.33 8.54 -2.83
CA GLU A 113 13.02 9.83 -2.89
C GLU A 113 13.69 10.26 -1.57
N LEU A 114 13.33 9.65 -0.45
CA LEU A 114 13.86 10.06 0.86
C LEU A 114 15.34 9.66 1.04
N SER A 115 16.05 10.46 1.85
CA SER A 115 17.41 10.13 2.26
C SER A 115 17.44 8.83 3.10
N PRO A 116 18.60 8.13 3.16
CA PRO A 116 18.76 6.95 4.01
C PRO A 116 18.39 7.16 5.49
N VAL A 117 18.70 8.35 6.03
CA VAL A 117 18.36 8.72 7.41
C VAL A 117 16.85 8.83 7.61
N GLN A 118 16.14 9.44 6.67
CA GLN A 118 14.68 9.57 6.72
C GLN A 118 13.99 8.20 6.56
N LYS A 119 14.45 7.36 5.61
CA LYS A 119 13.96 5.99 5.42
C LYS A 119 14.08 5.16 6.70
N ALA A 120 15.25 5.17 7.33
CA ALA A 120 15.49 4.47 8.60
C ALA A 120 14.58 4.99 9.73
N SER A 121 14.41 6.31 9.82
CA SER A 121 13.57 6.94 10.84
C SER A 121 12.11 6.55 10.70
N LEU A 122 11.55 6.57 9.47
CA LEU A 122 10.17 6.18 9.20
C LEU A 122 9.89 4.71 9.58
N TRP A 123 10.77 3.80 9.17
CA TRP A 123 10.58 2.38 9.52
C TRP A 123 10.73 2.12 11.02
N ARG A 124 11.64 2.82 11.71
CA ARG A 124 11.77 2.72 13.17
C ARG A 124 10.53 3.23 13.88
N GLU A 125 9.99 4.35 13.44
CA GLU A 125 8.74 4.90 13.96
C GLU A 125 7.60 3.91 13.75
N HIS A 126 7.45 3.36 12.53
CA HIS A 126 6.42 2.37 12.19
C HIS A 126 6.47 1.14 13.09
N LEU A 127 7.64 0.50 13.23
CA LEU A 127 7.79 -0.68 14.09
C LEU A 127 7.58 -0.36 15.58
N SER A 128 7.98 0.83 16.03
CA SER A 128 7.76 1.26 17.41
C SER A 128 6.27 1.49 17.71
N GLN A 129 5.54 2.11 16.79
CA GLN A 129 4.09 2.29 16.89
C GLN A 129 3.36 0.94 16.86
N TYR A 130 3.77 0.03 15.98
CA TYR A 130 3.22 -1.32 15.93
C TYR A 130 3.43 -2.06 17.26
N ALA A 131 4.64 -2.04 17.82
CA ALA A 131 4.91 -2.67 19.12
C ALA A 131 4.07 -2.04 20.26
N ALA A 132 3.87 -0.73 20.25
CA ALA A 132 3.09 -0.03 21.25
C ALA A 132 1.58 -0.32 21.16
N SER A 133 1.04 -0.56 19.95
CA SER A 133 -0.38 -0.88 19.76
C SER A 133 -0.71 -2.37 19.98
N HIS A 134 0.29 -3.22 20.20
CA HIS A 134 0.13 -4.65 20.44
C HIS A 134 0.78 -5.03 21.79
N PRO A 135 0.14 -4.75 22.94
CA PRO A 135 0.72 -5.04 24.25
C PRO A 135 0.86 -6.55 24.54
N ASP A 136 0.10 -7.39 23.85
CA ASP A 136 0.03 -8.83 24.09
C ASP A 136 1.00 -9.67 23.24
N LEU A 137 2.04 -9.03 22.68
CA LEU A 137 3.04 -9.72 21.86
C LEU A 137 3.78 -10.79 22.68
N SER A 138 3.90 -11.97 22.08
CA SER A 138 4.68 -13.07 22.63
C SER A 138 6.19 -12.75 22.65
N LYS A 139 6.95 -13.48 23.47
CA LYS A 139 8.42 -13.31 23.54
C LYS A 139 9.11 -13.46 22.16
N PRO A 140 8.77 -14.46 21.31
CA PRO A 140 9.33 -14.55 19.96
C PRO A 140 9.02 -13.35 19.07
N GLN A 141 7.78 -12.84 19.13
CA GLN A 141 7.36 -11.65 18.36
C GLN A 141 8.12 -10.39 18.77
N VAL A 142 8.25 -10.16 20.09
CA VAL A 142 9.06 -9.05 20.61
C VAL A 142 10.52 -9.17 20.18
N ALA A 143 11.09 -10.37 20.21
CA ALA A 143 12.46 -10.60 19.77
C ALA A 143 12.65 -10.30 18.27
N ALA A 144 11.72 -10.75 17.42
CA ALA A 144 11.76 -10.48 15.98
C ALA A 144 11.67 -8.97 15.67
N LEU A 145 10.78 -8.24 16.34
CA LEU A 145 10.68 -6.78 16.19
C LEU A 145 11.95 -6.05 16.67
N LYS A 146 12.56 -6.49 17.76
CA LYS A 146 13.84 -5.92 18.24
C LYS A 146 14.98 -6.14 17.24
N SER A 147 15.08 -7.33 16.66
CA SER A 147 16.06 -7.63 15.61
C SER A 147 15.83 -6.76 14.37
N ALA A 148 14.57 -6.59 13.96
CA ALA A 148 14.19 -5.71 12.87
C ALA A 148 14.58 -4.25 13.15
N LEU A 149 14.24 -3.71 14.32
CA LEU A 149 14.61 -2.35 14.75
C LEU A 149 16.13 -2.13 14.77
N ALA A 150 16.91 -3.12 15.19
CA ALA A 150 18.36 -3.04 15.24
C ALA A 150 19.00 -2.96 13.84
N LEU A 151 18.34 -3.50 12.81
CA LEU A 151 18.83 -3.45 11.42
C LEU A 151 18.55 -2.08 10.75
N LEU A 152 17.57 -1.31 11.23
CA LEU A 152 17.12 -0.06 10.61
C LEU A 152 18.07 1.12 10.87
N THR A 153 19.26 1.04 10.27
CA THR A 153 20.24 2.12 10.24
C THR A 153 20.27 2.80 8.87
N PRO A 154 20.79 4.03 8.73
CA PRO A 154 20.93 4.67 7.42
C PRO A 154 21.73 3.83 6.43
N GLU A 155 22.74 3.09 6.89
CA GLU A 155 23.61 2.24 6.05
C GLU A 155 22.84 1.10 5.38
N LEU A 156 21.73 0.64 5.98
CA LEU A 156 20.85 -0.34 5.34
C LEU A 156 20.28 0.19 4.01
N PHE A 157 20.05 1.50 3.93
CA PHE A 157 19.40 2.17 2.80
C PHE A 157 20.36 2.73 1.76
N THR A 158 21.67 2.48 1.92
CA THR A 158 22.69 2.83 0.91
C THR A 158 23.19 1.62 0.12
N GLN A 159 22.88 0.41 0.57
CA GLN A 159 23.30 -0.83 -0.07
C GLN A 159 22.16 -1.42 -0.91
N GLU A 160 22.47 -1.85 -2.14
CA GLU A 160 21.46 -2.45 -3.04
C GLU A 160 20.96 -3.81 -2.54
N GLU A 161 21.81 -4.57 -1.83
CA GLU A 161 21.43 -5.87 -1.27
C GLU A 161 22.15 -6.10 0.06
N HIS A 162 21.37 -6.26 1.14
CA HIS A 162 21.89 -6.59 2.47
C HIS A 162 21.37 -7.98 2.90
N PRO A 163 22.23 -9.00 3.08
CA PRO A 163 21.79 -10.37 3.41
C PRO A 163 20.85 -10.45 4.62
N SER A 164 21.05 -9.58 5.61
CA SER A 164 20.18 -9.48 6.78
C SER A 164 18.73 -9.12 6.47
N LEU A 165 18.40 -8.48 5.32
CA LEU A 165 17.03 -8.15 4.96
C LEU A 165 16.17 -9.39 4.72
N ALA A 166 16.74 -10.42 4.07
CA ALA A 166 16.05 -11.68 3.83
C ALA A 166 15.86 -12.44 5.15
N LEU A 167 16.89 -12.44 6.00
CA LEU A 167 16.85 -13.07 7.32
C LEU A 167 15.80 -12.43 8.23
N ILE A 168 15.80 -11.09 8.36
CA ILE A 168 14.81 -10.36 9.17
C ILE A 168 13.40 -10.57 8.63
N GLY A 169 13.22 -10.54 7.31
CA GLY A 169 11.91 -10.84 6.70
C GLY A 169 11.40 -12.25 7.05
N ALA A 170 12.28 -13.25 7.03
CA ALA A 170 11.94 -14.61 7.45
C ALA A 170 11.59 -14.69 8.95
N GLN A 171 12.41 -14.09 9.81
CA GLN A 171 12.17 -14.07 11.26
C GLN A 171 10.81 -13.43 11.63
N ILE A 172 10.45 -12.33 10.96
CA ILE A 172 9.15 -11.69 11.17
C ILE A 172 8.01 -12.60 10.70
N ARG A 173 8.12 -13.21 9.51
CA ARG A 173 7.10 -14.16 9.02
C ARG A 173 6.95 -15.38 9.93
N ASP A 174 8.04 -15.92 10.46
CA ASP A 174 7.99 -17.09 11.35
C ASP A 174 7.32 -16.74 12.69
N ALA A 175 7.52 -15.52 13.20
CA ALA A 175 6.97 -15.10 14.48
C ALA A 175 5.51 -14.59 14.40
N PHE A 176 5.10 -14.03 13.26
CA PHE A 176 3.80 -13.36 13.10
C PHE A 176 2.88 -14.00 12.06
N GLY A 177 3.41 -14.86 11.19
CA GLY A 177 2.71 -15.35 10.01
C GLY A 177 2.88 -14.45 8.78
N ALA A 178 2.51 -14.97 7.62
CA ALA A 178 2.73 -14.31 6.33
C ALA A 178 1.90 -13.03 6.16
N GLU A 179 0.62 -13.05 6.55
CA GLU A 179 -0.29 -11.90 6.41
C GLU A 179 0.16 -10.73 7.28
N GLU A 180 0.41 -10.97 8.57
CA GLU A 180 0.80 -9.91 9.50
C GLU A 180 2.17 -9.32 9.16
N ALA A 181 3.09 -10.12 8.62
CA ALA A 181 4.38 -9.63 8.16
C ALA A 181 4.25 -8.55 7.06
N ILE A 182 3.17 -8.56 6.27
CA ILE A 182 2.91 -7.52 5.25
C ILE A 182 2.73 -6.16 5.93
N ALA A 183 1.96 -6.11 7.02
CA ALA A 183 1.72 -4.89 7.80
C ALA A 183 2.99 -4.42 8.52
N ILE A 184 3.82 -5.34 8.99
CA ILE A 184 5.02 -5.01 9.78
C ILE A 184 6.18 -4.52 8.91
N VAL A 185 6.52 -5.23 7.83
CA VAL A 185 7.79 -4.99 7.10
C VAL A 185 7.62 -4.73 5.60
N ALA A 186 6.40 -4.79 5.05
CA ALA A 186 6.15 -4.52 3.63
C ALA A 186 5.13 -3.39 3.39
N THR A 187 4.66 -2.75 4.46
CA THR A 187 3.70 -1.64 4.40
C THR A 187 4.13 -0.56 5.40
N LEU A 188 4.43 0.64 4.92
CA LEU A 188 4.63 1.81 5.79
C LEU A 188 3.29 2.48 6.07
N GLY A 189 2.74 2.31 7.27
CA GLY A 189 1.39 2.72 7.61
C GLY A 189 0.35 1.60 7.40
N PRO A 190 -0.96 1.93 7.31
CA PRO A 190 -2.01 0.92 7.24
C PRO A 190 -1.97 0.13 5.93
N VAL A 191 -2.30 -1.15 6.00
CA VAL A 191 -2.57 -1.98 4.81
C VAL A 191 -3.88 -1.50 4.19
N GLU A 192 -3.84 -1.17 2.90
CA GLU A 192 -5.04 -0.76 2.17
C GLU A 192 -5.92 -1.97 1.89
N ALA A 193 -7.23 -1.81 2.09
CA ALA A 193 -8.17 -2.81 1.60
C ALA A 193 -8.17 -2.79 0.06
N PRO A 194 -8.37 -3.94 -0.62
CA PRO A 194 -8.39 -3.98 -2.08
C PRO A 194 -9.41 -3.04 -2.74
N ALA A 195 -10.50 -2.71 -2.02
CA ALA A 195 -11.52 -1.79 -2.50
C ALA A 195 -11.07 -0.31 -2.52
N ASP A 196 -10.05 0.04 -1.73
CA ASP A 196 -9.55 1.40 -1.58
C ASP A 196 -8.25 1.63 -2.39
N ALA A 197 -7.67 0.56 -2.94
CA ALA A 197 -6.47 0.65 -3.75
C ALA A 197 -6.77 1.33 -5.10
N PRO A 198 -5.97 2.32 -5.53
CA PRO A 198 -6.08 2.89 -6.87
C PRO A 198 -5.84 1.81 -7.94
N PRO A 199 -6.26 2.06 -9.20
CA PRO A 199 -6.00 1.13 -10.30
C PRO A 199 -4.51 0.73 -10.34
N ALA A 200 -4.26 -0.55 -10.62
CA ALA A 200 -2.93 -1.14 -10.58
C ALA A 200 -1.94 -0.31 -11.41
N LEU A 201 -0.75 -0.02 -10.87
CA LEU A 201 0.33 0.66 -11.57
C LEU A 201 1.03 -0.24 -12.61
N ALA A 202 0.30 -1.12 -13.29
CA ALA A 202 0.87 -1.82 -14.42
C ALA A 202 1.45 -0.79 -15.43
N PRO A 203 2.52 -1.08 -16.16
CA PRO A 203 3.24 -2.33 -16.19
C PRO A 203 4.29 -2.43 -15.07
N LEU A 204 4.37 -1.60 -14.03
CA LEU A 204 5.40 -1.78 -13.00
C LEU A 204 5.24 -3.10 -12.23
N CYS A 205 6.35 -3.79 -11.99
CA CYS A 205 6.38 -4.91 -11.07
C CYS A 205 6.09 -4.42 -9.64
N GLN A 206 5.34 -5.20 -8.86
CA GLN A 206 4.80 -4.79 -7.55
C GLN A 206 5.20 -5.71 -6.39
N CYS A 207 5.85 -6.83 -6.69
CA CYS A 207 6.40 -7.74 -5.69
C CYS A 207 7.84 -8.16 -6.03
N SER A 208 8.54 -8.69 -5.03
CA SER A 208 9.86 -9.30 -5.19
C SER A 208 9.75 -10.81 -5.05
N ARG A 209 10.31 -11.57 -6.00
CA ARG A 209 10.31 -13.04 -5.95
C ARG A 209 11.20 -13.62 -4.85
N VAL A 210 12.22 -12.85 -4.41
CA VAL A 210 13.11 -13.26 -3.33
C VAL A 210 12.65 -12.79 -1.94
N SER A 211 11.73 -11.82 -1.90
CA SER A 211 11.16 -11.26 -0.67
C SER A 211 9.67 -10.96 -0.89
N GLN A 212 8.88 -12.04 -0.93
CA GLN A 212 7.47 -11.96 -1.30
C GLN A 212 6.57 -11.58 -0.14
N TYR A 213 5.62 -10.68 -0.43
CA TYR A 213 4.58 -10.20 0.48
C TYR A 213 3.25 -10.12 -0.28
N CYS A 214 2.82 -11.26 -0.81
CA CYS A 214 1.63 -11.40 -1.66
C CYS A 214 0.42 -12.01 -0.92
N GLY A 215 0.48 -12.08 0.42
CA GLY A 215 -0.52 -12.77 1.24
C GLY A 215 -0.63 -14.25 0.84
N SER A 216 -1.84 -14.69 0.54
CA SER A 216 -2.12 -16.05 0.04
C SER A 216 -1.61 -16.33 -1.39
N ASN A 217 -1.20 -15.30 -2.14
CA ASN A 217 -0.70 -15.46 -3.52
C ASN A 217 0.84 -15.59 -3.55
N THR A 218 1.39 -15.87 -4.72
CA THR A 218 2.86 -15.94 -4.92
C THR A 218 3.32 -14.81 -5.81
N CYS A 219 4.53 -14.32 -5.60
CA CYS A 219 5.13 -13.38 -6.55
C CYS A 219 5.61 -14.14 -7.79
N ARG A 220 5.04 -13.88 -8.96
CA ARG A 220 5.41 -14.56 -10.21
C ARG A 220 5.99 -13.56 -11.21
N ALA A 221 6.89 -14.04 -12.05
CA ALA A 221 7.40 -13.25 -13.17
C ALA A 221 6.26 -13.05 -14.18
N TYR A 222 5.97 -11.80 -14.50
CA TYR A 222 5.02 -11.38 -15.53
C TYR A 222 5.69 -10.35 -16.44
N SER A 223 5.03 -9.99 -17.54
CA SER A 223 5.41 -8.83 -18.35
C SER A 223 5.17 -7.55 -17.56
N CYS A 224 6.19 -7.15 -16.79
CA CYS A 224 6.20 -5.92 -16.00
C CYS A 224 7.58 -5.24 -16.05
N THR A 225 7.59 -3.92 -15.95
CA THR A 225 8.79 -3.09 -15.81
C THR A 225 9.34 -3.24 -14.40
N MET A 226 10.57 -3.76 -14.31
CA MET A 226 11.25 -3.95 -13.04
C MET A 226 11.57 -2.62 -12.38
N GLN A 227 11.54 -2.58 -11.05
CA GLN A 227 11.96 -1.44 -10.25
C GLN A 227 13.11 -1.87 -9.36
N THR A 228 14.16 -1.05 -9.22
CA THR A 228 15.35 -1.38 -8.42
C THR A 228 15.07 -1.52 -6.93
N SER A 229 14.01 -0.88 -6.44
CA SER A 229 13.54 -0.94 -5.04
C SER A 229 12.03 -0.77 -4.98
N GLY A 230 11.43 -0.73 -3.78
CA GLY A 230 9.99 -0.55 -3.58
C GLY A 230 9.23 -1.84 -3.21
N CYS A 231 9.93 -2.98 -3.13
CA CYS A 231 9.35 -4.27 -2.80
C CYS A 231 10.10 -4.95 -1.64
N GLY A 232 9.49 -6.01 -1.10
CA GLY A 232 10.11 -6.82 -0.06
C GLY A 232 10.23 -6.13 1.29
N THR A 233 11.05 -6.73 2.17
CA THR A 233 11.33 -6.22 3.51
C THR A 233 11.89 -4.80 3.40
N PHE A 234 11.23 -3.86 4.05
CA PHE A 234 11.61 -2.45 4.13
C PHE A 234 11.70 -1.70 2.79
N TYR A 235 11.07 -2.22 1.73
CA TYR A 235 11.16 -1.69 0.36
C TYR A 235 12.55 -1.75 -0.27
N GLN A 236 13.45 -2.57 0.28
CA GLN A 236 14.83 -2.66 -0.17
C GLN A 236 15.08 -3.71 -1.25
N PHE A 237 14.04 -4.42 -1.69
CA PHE A 237 14.18 -5.41 -2.76
C PHE A 237 13.69 -4.87 -4.10
N ARG A 238 14.39 -5.30 -5.16
CA ARG A 238 13.92 -5.15 -6.53
C ARG A 238 12.51 -5.73 -6.69
N CYS A 239 11.65 -4.97 -7.35
CA CYS A 239 10.36 -5.46 -7.82
C CYS A 239 10.55 -6.16 -9.16
N ASP A 240 10.23 -7.45 -9.24
CA ASP A 240 10.46 -8.30 -10.41
C ASP A 240 9.32 -9.29 -10.70
N GLY A 241 8.12 -9.00 -10.17
CA GLY A 241 6.91 -9.74 -10.46
C GLY A 241 5.61 -9.05 -10.07
N LEU A 242 4.50 -9.76 -10.26
CA LEU A 242 3.16 -9.41 -9.76
C LEU A 242 2.63 -10.56 -8.90
N CYS A 243 1.77 -10.24 -7.93
CA CYS A 243 1.13 -11.24 -7.07
C CYS A 243 -0.01 -11.93 -7.83
N GLY A 244 -0.01 -13.27 -7.86
CA GLY A 244 -1.07 -14.09 -8.47
C GLY A 244 -0.80 -15.60 -8.45
#